data_AF-A0A7V9GBV8-F1
#
_entry.id   AF-A0A7V9GBV8-F1
#
_cell.length_a   1.000
_cell.length_b   1.000
_cell.length_c   1.000
_cell.angle_alpha   90.00
_cell.angle_beta   90.00
_cell.angle_gamma   90.00
#
_symmetry.space_group_name_H-M   'P 1'
#
loop_
_entity.id
_entity.type
_entity.pdbx_description
1 polymer ?
#
loop_
_entity_poly.entity_id
_entity_poly.type
_entity_poly.pdbx_seq_one_letter_code
_entity_poly.pdbx_strand_id
1 'polypeptide(L)'
;MKIIIFVITALIQAAGATLGFFGLLLGLNGYNETDATPSLIFYIALAFLNALGLGAASAYTAKRLAENPSLGKFGASAITIISFAILGASVLFVGWIAALLLAEIVRTWT
;
A
#
# COMPACT_ATOMS: atom_id res chain seq x y z
N MET A 1 17.99 5.43 12.25
CA MET A 1 16.71 4.78 12.60
C MET A 1 15.52 5.30 11.78
N LYS A 2 15.16 6.60 11.82
CA LYS A 2 13.95 7.10 11.13
C LYS A 2 13.91 6.79 9.62
N ILE A 3 15.01 7.07 8.92
CA ILE A 3 15.15 6.77 7.48
C ILE A 3 15.06 5.26 7.23
N ILE A 4 15.68 4.45 8.09
CA ILE A 4 15.66 2.99 7.96
C ILE A 4 14.23 2.45 8.11
N ILE A 5 13.47 2.95 9.09
CA ILE A 5 12.07 2.55 9.32
C ILE A 5 11.18 2.97 8.16
N PHE A 6 11.38 4.20 7.65
CA PHE A 6 10.74 4.68 6.43
C PHE A 6 11.00 3.72 5.26
N VAL A 7 12.28 3.45 4.96
CA VAL A 7 12.69 2.62 3.83
C VAL A 7 12.15 1.20 3.96
N ILE A 8 12.29 0.56 5.13
CA ILE A 8 11.78 -0.80 5.35
C ILE A 8 10.27 -0.86 5.16
N THR A 9 9.53 0.08 5.77
CA THR A 9 8.06 0.10 5.63
C THR A 9 7.67 0.34 4.18
N ALA A 10 8.27 1.33 3.51
CA ALA A 10 7.99 1.63 2.11
C ALA A 10 8.30 0.45 1.18
N LEU A 11 9.39 -0.29 1.42
CA LEU A 11 9.73 -1.50 0.66
C LEU A 11 8.73 -2.63 0.87
N ILE A 12 8.27 -2.85 2.11
CA ILE A 12 7.22 -3.84 2.40
C ILE A 12 5.93 -3.46 1.66
N GLN A 13 5.54 -2.18 1.68
CA GLN A 13 4.37 -1.70 0.95
C GLN A 13 4.54 -1.83 -0.56
N ALA A 14 5.72 -1.50 -1.10
CA ALA A 14 6.00 -1.65 -2.52
C ALA A 14 5.90 -3.11 -2.95
N ALA A 15 6.46 -4.05 -2.18
CA ALA A 15 6.35 -5.47 -2.45
C ALA A 15 4.88 -5.95 -2.43
N GLY A 16 4.11 -5.54 -1.42
CA GLY A 16 2.68 -5.83 -1.35
C GLY A 16 1.91 -5.26 -2.54
N ALA A 17 2.23 -4.03 -2.95
CA ALA A 17 1.61 -3.38 -4.11
C ALA A 17 1.98 -4.08 -5.42
N THR A 18 3.22 -4.55 -5.57
CA THR A 18 3.62 -5.34 -6.74
C THR A 18 2.83 -6.64 -6.84
N LEU A 19 2.65 -7.36 -5.73
CA LEU A 19 1.82 -8.57 -5.71
C LEU A 19 0.36 -8.26 -6.06
N GLY A 20 -0.21 -7.22 -5.48
CA GLY A 20 -1.57 -6.80 -5.80
C GLY A 20 -1.73 -6.29 -7.24
N PHE A 21 -0.71 -5.67 -7.82
CA PHE A 21 -0.70 -5.25 -9.21
C PHE A 21 -0.74 -6.46 -10.16
N PHE A 22 0.05 -7.50 -9.91
CA PHE A 22 -0.06 -8.75 -10.68
C PHE A 22 -1.43 -9.41 -10.49
N GLY A 23 -1.97 -9.39 -9.28
CA GLY A 23 -3.35 -9.84 -9.03
C GLY A 23 -4.38 -9.04 -9.82
N LEU A 24 -4.19 -7.73 -9.96
CA LEU A 24 -5.07 -6.86 -10.75
C LEU A 24 -4.99 -7.19 -12.23
N LEU A 25 -3.78 -7.39 -12.78
CA LEU A 25 -3.61 -7.81 -14.18
C LEU A 25 -4.33 -9.14 -14.47
N LEU A 26 -4.27 -10.10 -13.54
CA LEU A 26 -5.01 -11.35 -13.66
C LEU A 26 -6.54 -11.13 -13.60
N GLY A 27 -7.01 -10.24 -12.72
CA GLY A 27 -8.43 -9.91 -12.59
C GLY A 27 -9.00 -9.11 -13.76
N LEU A 28 -8.16 -8.35 -14.46
CA LEU A 28 -8.50 -7.62 -15.69
C LEU A 28 -8.35 -8.47 -16.95
N ASN A 29 -8.07 -9.77 -16.83
CA ASN A 29 -8.01 -10.65 -17.99
C ASN A 29 -9.38 -10.71 -18.69
N GLY A 30 -9.41 -10.37 -19.98
CA GLY A 30 -10.63 -10.29 -20.79
C GLY A 30 -11.24 -8.90 -20.89
N TYR A 31 -10.71 -7.89 -20.19
CA TYR A 31 -11.04 -6.49 -20.42
C TYR A 31 -10.29 -5.95 -21.64
N ASN A 32 -10.92 -5.04 -22.38
CA ASN A 32 -10.21 -4.29 -23.41
C ASN A 32 -9.28 -3.24 -22.73
N GLU A 33 -8.35 -2.67 -23.50
CA GLU A 33 -7.40 -1.69 -22.97
C GLU A 33 -8.08 -0.42 -22.44
N THR A 34 -9.14 0.03 -23.09
CA THR A 34 -9.89 1.25 -22.73
C THR A 34 -10.56 1.12 -21.35
N ASP A 35 -11.09 -0.07 -21.03
CA ASP A 35 -11.75 -0.36 -19.77
C ASP A 35 -10.74 -0.60 -18.64
N ALA A 36 -9.62 -1.24 -18.95
CA ALA A 36 -8.60 -1.63 -17.98
C ALA A 36 -7.69 -0.45 -17.54
N THR A 37 -7.41 0.49 -18.45
CA THR A 37 -6.44 1.57 -18.22
C THR A 37 -6.76 2.45 -17.00
N PRO A 38 -7.99 2.94 -16.80
CA PRO A 38 -8.34 3.75 -15.63
C PRO A 38 -8.07 3.03 -14.31
N SER A 39 -8.34 1.72 -14.25
CA SER A 39 -8.14 0.88 -13.08
C SER A 39 -6.68 0.65 -12.76
N LEU A 40 -5.85 0.45 -13.78
CA LEU A 40 -4.39 0.36 -13.62
C LEU A 40 -3.81 1.67 -13.10
N ILE A 41 -4.20 2.81 -13.68
CA ILE A 41 -3.73 4.14 -13.25
C ILE A 41 -4.13 4.39 -11.80
N PHE A 42 -5.39 4.13 -11.45
CA PHE A 42 -5.89 4.28 -10.08
C PHE A 42 -5.07 3.45 -9.09
N TYR A 43 -4.87 2.16 -9.39
CA TYR A 43 -4.15 1.27 -8.48
C TYR A 43 -2.68 1.67 -8.33
N ILE A 44 -2.00 2.07 -9.41
CA ILE A 44 -0.61 2.55 -9.37
C ILE A 44 -0.50 3.82 -8.52
N ALA A 45 -1.41 4.78 -8.70
CA ALA A 45 -1.42 6.01 -7.91
C ALA A 45 -1.64 5.71 -6.42
N LEU A 46 -2.60 4.84 -6.10
CA LEU A 46 -2.86 4.39 -4.73
C LEU A 46 -1.64 3.68 -4.13
N ALA A 47 -1.01 2.77 -4.88
CA ALA A 47 0.17 2.04 -4.44
C ALA A 47 1.33 2.98 -4.09
N PHE A 48 1.58 4.00 -4.92
CA PHE A 48 2.62 4.98 -4.68
C PHE A 48 2.36 5.81 -3.42
N LEU A 49 1.12 6.32 -3.29
CA LEU A 49 0.70 7.06 -2.11
C LEU A 49 0.74 6.21 -0.83
N ASN A 50 0.34 4.94 -0.93
CA ASN A 50 0.38 4.00 0.19
C ASN A 50 1.82 3.74 0.65
N ALA A 51 2.74 3.46 -0.29
CA ALA A 51 4.13 3.18 0.04
C ALA A 51 4.84 4.38 0.69
N LEU A 52 4.71 5.57 0.10
CA LEU A 52 5.34 6.77 0.63
C LEU A 52 4.65 7.30 1.87
N GLY A 53 3.32 7.35 1.86
CA GLY A 53 2.50 7.87 2.94
C GLY A 53 2.64 7.04 4.22
N LEU A 54 2.51 5.71 4.11
CA LEU A 54 2.67 4.82 5.25
C LEU A 54 4.14 4.67 5.66
N GLY A 55 5.09 4.77 4.73
CA GLY A 55 6.51 4.86 5.05
C GLY A 55 6.80 6.07 5.95
N ALA A 56 6.30 7.25 5.57
CA ALA A 56 6.50 8.48 6.35
C ALA A 56 5.77 8.44 7.70
N ALA A 57 4.51 7.98 7.71
CA ALA A 57 3.71 7.84 8.92
C ALA A 57 4.32 6.83 9.91
N SER A 58 4.87 5.71 9.40
CA SER A 58 5.60 4.73 10.21
C SER A 58 6.85 5.35 10.84
N ALA A 59 7.67 6.08 10.07
CA ALA A 59 8.86 6.73 10.62
C ALA A 59 8.52 7.79 11.69
N TYR A 60 7.44 8.55 11.50
CA TYR A 60 6.95 9.51 12.49
C TYR A 60 6.44 8.82 13.76
N THR A 61 5.63 7.77 13.60
CA THR A 61 5.03 7.04 14.72
C THR A 61 6.08 6.30 15.53
N ALA A 62 7.07 5.69 14.88
CA ALA A 62 8.17 5.03 15.57
C ALA A 62 9.02 6.00 16.39
N LYS A 63 9.19 7.25 15.92
CA LYS A 63 9.84 8.31 16.71
C LYS A 63 9.06 8.58 17.99
N ARG A 64 7.74 8.77 17.88
CA ARG A 64 6.86 9.04 19.03
C ARG A 64 6.82 7.86 20.00
N LEU A 65 6.73 6.64 19.48
CA LEU A 65 6.65 5.45 20.31
C LEU A 65 7.98 5.15 21.01
N ALA A 66 9.11 5.55 20.43
CA ALA A 66 10.42 5.45 21.08
C ALA A 66 10.63 6.44 22.24
N GLU A 67 9.73 7.42 22.43
CA GLU A 67 9.71 8.29 23.61
C GLU A 67 9.09 7.56 24.83
N ASN A 68 8.46 6.39 24.63
CA ASN A 68 7.91 5.59 25.72
C ASN A 68 9.02 4.75 26.40
N PRO A 69 9.27 4.94 27.71
CA PRO A 69 10.35 4.27 28.43
C PRO A 69 10.21 2.75 28.51
N SER A 70 9.02 2.18 28.31
CA SER A 70 8.79 0.72 28.42
C SER A 70 9.21 -0.09 27.19
N LEU A 71 9.29 0.52 26.00
CA LEU A 71 9.38 -0.21 24.73
C LEU A 71 10.79 -0.24 24.10
N GLY A 72 11.68 0.64 24.54
CA GLY A 72 12.99 0.81 23.93
C GLY A 72 12.92 1.21 22.45
N LYS A 73 14.06 1.63 21.89
CA LYS A 73 14.13 2.11 20.49
C LYS A 73 13.82 1.02 19.46
N PHE A 74 14.24 -0.22 19.73
CA PHE A 74 14.02 -1.35 18.83
C PHE A 74 12.58 -1.86 18.87
N GLY A 75 12.00 -2.04 20.06
CA GLY A 75 10.61 -2.52 20.21
C GLY A 75 9.61 -1.56 19.57
N ALA A 76 9.76 -0.26 19.81
CA ALA A 76 8.94 0.77 19.18
C ALA A 76 9.00 0.72 17.64
N SER A 77 10.19 0.47 17.07
CA SER A 77 10.37 0.39 15.62
C SER A 77 9.72 -0.84 15.02
N ALA A 78 9.89 -2.01 15.66
CA ALA A 78 9.31 -3.27 15.19
C ALA A 78 7.78 -3.23 15.19
N ILE A 79 7.18 -2.78 16.30
CA ILE A 79 5.71 -2.63 16.42
C ILE A 79 5.18 -1.71 15.32
N THR A 80 5.85 -0.58 15.09
CA THR A 80 5.39 0.38 14.10
C THR A 80 5.45 -0.20 12.69
N ILE A 81 6.56 -0.85 12.31
CA ILE A 81 6.69 -1.48 10.99
C ILE A 81 5.58 -2.51 10.77
N ILE A 82 5.32 -3.38 11.74
CA ILE A 82 4.29 -4.43 11.63
C ILE A 82 2.89 -3.81 11.51
N SER A 83 2.55 -2.85 12.37
CA SER A 83 1.23 -2.19 12.33
C SER A 83 0.97 -1.50 11.00
N PHE A 84 1.97 -0.77 10.48
CA PHE A 84 1.85 -0.10 9.19
C PHE A 84 1.91 -1.08 8.01
N ALA A 85 2.61 -2.20 8.13
CA ALA A 85 2.56 -3.30 7.15
C ALA A 85 1.13 -3.84 7.00
N ILE A 86 0.46 -4.16 8.11
CA ILE A 86 -0.92 -4.67 8.13
C ILE A 86 -1.89 -3.62 7.60
N LEU A 87 -1.76 -2.37 8.05
CA LEU A 87 -2.61 -1.27 7.58
C LEU A 87 -2.48 -1.08 6.07
N GLY A 88 -1.25 -1.04 5.55
CA GLY A 88 -1.01 -0.86 4.14
C GLY A 88 -1.44 -2.05 3.28
N ALA A 89 -1.26 -3.28 3.76
CA ALA A 89 -1.82 -4.46 3.10
C ALA A 89 -3.36 -4.37 2.99
N SER A 90 -4.02 -3.87 4.04
CA SER A 90 -5.48 -3.67 4.04
C SER A 90 -5.91 -2.60 3.03
N VAL A 91 -5.20 -1.46 2.98
CA VAL A 91 -5.45 -0.39 2.00
C VAL A 91 -5.25 -0.91 0.57
N LEU A 92 -4.18 -1.64 0.31
CA LEU A 92 -3.90 -2.22 -1.01
C LEU A 92 -4.94 -3.25 -1.41
N PHE A 93 -5.43 -4.06 -0.48
CA PHE A 93 -6.48 -5.04 -0.75
C PHE A 93 -7.81 -4.36 -1.11
N VAL A 94 -8.24 -3.37 -0.33
CA VAL A 94 -9.45 -2.58 -0.64
C VAL A 94 -9.29 -1.84 -1.96
N GLY A 95 -8.10 -1.25 -2.19
CA GLY A 95 -7.75 -0.59 -3.44
C GLY A 95 -7.79 -1.51 -4.65
N TRP A 96 -7.36 -2.76 -4.49
CA TRP A 96 -7.41 -3.78 -5.54
C TRP A 96 -8.87 -4.09 -5.94
N ILE A 97 -9.76 -4.28 -4.96
CA ILE A 97 -11.19 -4.47 -5.22
C ILE A 97 -11.78 -3.23 -5.90
N ALA A 98 -11.46 -2.03 -5.41
CA ALA A 98 -11.94 -0.78 -5.99
C ALA A 98 -11.48 -0.59 -7.45
N ALA A 99 -10.25 -0.99 -7.79
CA ALA A 99 -9.75 -0.97 -9.15
C ALA A 99 -10.52 -1.92 -10.08
N LEU A 100 -10.84 -3.14 -9.62
CA LEU A 100 -11.66 -4.07 -10.40
C LEU A 100 -13.08 -3.53 -10.61
N LEU A 101 -13.69 -2.96 -9.58
CA LEU A 101 -15.01 -2.32 -9.69
C LEU A 101 -14.98 -1.14 -10.66
N LEU A 102 -13.91 -0.35 -10.65
CA LEU A 102 -13.74 0.75 -11.59
C LEU A 102 -13.69 0.25 -13.04
N ALA A 103 -13.00 -0.86 -13.31
CA ALA A 103 -12.93 -1.43 -14.66
C ALA A 103 -14.31 -1.89 -15.13
N GLU A 104 -15.07 -2.54 -14.24
CA GLU A 104 -16.43 -2.99 -14.53
C GLU A 104 -17.36 -1.81 -14.79
N ILE A 105 -17.26 -0.75 -13.99
CA ILE A 105 -18.05 0.47 -14.20
C ILE A 105 -17.73 1.05 -15.57
N VAL A 106 -16.46 1.24 -15.93
CA VAL A 106 -16.10 1.79 -17.25
C VAL A 106 -16.67 0.93 -18.38
N ARG A 107 -16.48 -0.40 -18.30
CA ARG A 107 -16.97 -1.37 -19.29
C ARG A 107 -18.48 -1.29 -19.53
N THR A 108 -19.27 -1.02 -18.48
CA THR A 108 -20.74 -0.91 -18.60
C THR A 108 -21.23 0.39 -19.25
N TRP A 109 -20.37 1.42 -19.35
CA TRP A 109 -20.73 2.74 -19.89
C TRP A 109 -20.18 2.98 -21.30
N THR A 110 -19.35 2.06 -21.80
CA THR A 110 -18.75 2.04 -23.14
C THR A 110 -19.42 0.99 -24.02
#